data_AF-A0A8I0ZZF3-F1
#
_entry.id   AF-A0A8I0ZZF3-F1
#
_cell.length_a   1.000
_cell.length_b   1.000
_cell.length_c   1.000
_cell.angle_alpha   90.00
_cell.angle_beta   90.00
_cell.angle_gamma   90.00
#
_symmetry.space_group_name_H-M   'P 1'
#
loop_
_entity.id
_entity.type
_entity.pdbx_description
1 polymer ?
#
loop_
_entity_poly.entity_id
_entity_poly.type
_entity_poly.pdbx_seq_one_letter_code
_entity_poly.pdbx_strand_id
1 'polypeptide(L)'
;MTDNEPARVTRPITLEPLARTASGLLGLASSVAGGYSVFANTNQAGSTALLLIGGLFLLMMLTGRVPERIGKDGIVHDRDVVDTFASRESITQLMESESEVVREAVAETYLRNREEFSQWISGMIANESGDATVHAPPARGSAASYSPRILPSDMNLLLAREINLAQKIEKLLTAEFGAEAVDREPRSGFGIRRFRPDAVVTLPTGKRIAVEAKVGPPQMNILIKTAAAAKDAGLDGLVVVNEAGLEVPSASFEGGRIVAVKTDDTRILPESAEAVANAIKRYG
;
A
#
# COMPACT_ATOMS: atom_id res chain seq x y z
N MET A 1 -21.81 -20.29 -24.56
CA MET A 1 -20.56 -19.54 -24.38
C MET A 1 -20.79 -18.12 -24.86
N THR A 2 -20.95 -17.19 -23.93
CA THR A 2 -20.83 -15.75 -24.21
C THR A 2 -19.86 -15.22 -23.17
N ASP A 3 -18.60 -15.09 -23.58
CA ASP A 3 -17.51 -14.52 -22.79
C ASP A 3 -17.72 -13.01 -22.65
N ASN A 4 -17.94 -12.55 -21.43
CA ASN A 4 -17.86 -11.14 -21.08
C ASN A 4 -16.42 -10.83 -20.65
N GLU A 5 -15.55 -10.48 -21.61
CA GLU A 5 -14.27 -9.83 -21.30
C GLU A 5 -14.55 -8.49 -20.57
N PRO A 6 -13.89 -8.20 -19.44
CA PRO A 6 -14.09 -6.95 -18.72
C PRO A 6 -13.68 -5.75 -19.60
N ALA A 7 -14.53 -4.72 -19.61
CA ALA A 7 -14.28 -3.48 -20.33
C ALA A 7 -12.96 -2.85 -19.88
N ARG A 8 -12.00 -2.77 -20.82
CA ARG A 8 -10.64 -2.27 -20.61
C ARG A 8 -10.69 -0.75 -20.39
N VAL A 9 -10.16 -0.27 -19.26
CA VAL A 9 -10.05 1.17 -18.96
C VAL A 9 -8.70 1.67 -19.46
N THR A 10 -8.69 2.46 -20.54
CA THR A 10 -7.49 3.12 -21.05
C THR A 10 -7.38 4.54 -20.51
N ARG A 11 -6.18 4.97 -20.12
CA ARG A 11 -5.91 6.36 -19.72
C ARG A 11 -5.19 7.08 -20.87
N PRO A 12 -5.72 8.22 -21.34
CA PRO A 12 -5.14 8.96 -22.46
C PRO A 12 -3.72 9.41 -22.15
N ILE A 13 -2.78 9.03 -23.01
CA ILE A 13 -1.40 9.53 -22.99
C ILE A 13 -1.45 11.04 -23.27
N THR A 14 -1.05 11.83 -22.28
CA THR A 14 -0.96 13.29 -22.40
C THR A 14 0.44 13.71 -22.84
N LEU A 15 0.52 14.69 -23.75
CA LEU A 15 1.79 15.19 -24.27
C LEU A 15 2.31 16.34 -23.41
N GLU A 16 3.61 16.32 -23.12
CA GLU A 16 4.31 17.45 -22.51
C GLU A 16 4.24 18.70 -23.41
N PRO A 17 4.31 19.93 -22.85
CA PRO A 17 4.16 21.17 -23.63
C PRO A 17 5.16 21.30 -24.80
N LEU A 18 6.40 20.83 -24.62
CA LEU A 18 7.41 20.84 -25.68
C LEU A 18 7.10 19.83 -26.77
N ALA A 19 6.71 18.60 -26.40
CA ALA A 19 6.29 17.58 -27.36
C ALA A 19 5.05 18.02 -28.14
N ARG A 20 4.11 18.70 -27.48
CA ARG A 20 2.91 19.28 -28.11
C ARG A 20 3.27 20.33 -29.16
N THR A 21 4.25 21.18 -28.88
CA THR A 21 4.73 22.21 -29.82
C THR A 21 5.47 21.57 -31.01
N ALA A 22 6.32 20.59 -30.75
CA ALA A 22 7.03 19.84 -31.79
C ALA A 22 6.06 19.10 -32.72
N SER A 23 5.03 18.43 -32.17
CA SER A 23 3.96 17.80 -32.95
C SER A 23 3.23 18.81 -33.84
N GLY A 24 2.96 20.01 -33.33
CA GLY A 24 2.36 21.08 -34.13
C GLY A 24 3.17 21.46 -35.36
N LEU A 25 4.48 21.66 -35.18
CA LEU A 25 5.39 22.03 -36.26
C LEU A 25 5.50 20.92 -37.32
N LEU A 26 5.62 19.66 -36.89
CA LEU A 26 5.64 18.50 -37.79
C LEU A 26 4.32 18.33 -38.55
N GLY A 27 3.20 18.58 -37.88
CA GLY A 27 1.87 18.54 -38.48
C GLY A 27 1.71 19.58 -39.58
N LEU A 28 2.07 20.84 -39.30
CA LEU A 28 2.03 21.92 -40.29
C LEU A 28 2.94 21.63 -41.50
N ALA A 29 4.17 21.19 -41.27
CA ALA A 29 5.11 20.88 -42.34
C ALA A 29 4.58 19.75 -43.25
N SER A 30 4.04 18.68 -42.64
CA SER A 30 3.48 17.55 -43.38
C SER A 30 2.21 17.92 -44.16
N SER A 31 1.33 18.75 -43.59
CA SER A 31 0.13 19.22 -44.28
C SER A 31 0.43 20.11 -45.48
N VAL A 32 1.40 21.03 -45.36
CA VAL A 32 1.83 21.88 -46.49
C VAL A 32 2.48 21.04 -47.59
N ALA A 33 3.37 20.11 -47.22
CA ALA A 33 4.01 19.21 -48.16
C ALA A 33 2.99 18.30 -48.88
N GLY A 34 2.06 17.72 -48.13
CA GLY A 34 0.98 16.90 -48.67
C GLY A 34 0.08 17.69 -49.62
N GLY A 35 -0.34 18.89 -49.22
CA GLY A 35 -1.18 19.77 -50.04
C GLY A 35 -0.51 20.20 -51.34
N TYR A 36 0.76 20.60 -51.30
CA TYR A 36 1.53 20.90 -52.50
C TYR A 36 1.67 19.67 -53.40
N SER A 37 1.92 18.48 -52.82
CA SER A 37 2.09 17.25 -53.57
C SER A 37 0.82 16.80 -54.32
N VAL A 38 -0.38 17.20 -53.91
CA VAL A 38 -1.62 16.89 -54.66
C VAL A 38 -1.61 17.54 -56.04
N PHE A 39 -1.05 18.75 -56.14
CA PHE A 39 -1.00 19.51 -57.38
C PHE A 39 0.26 19.22 -58.20
N ALA A 40 1.37 18.92 -57.53
CA ALA A 40 2.64 18.70 -58.19
C ALA A 40 2.85 17.25 -58.68
N ASN A 41 2.27 16.26 -57.99
CA ASN A 41 2.50 14.85 -58.28
C ASN A 41 1.22 14.13 -58.70
N THR A 42 1.35 13.14 -59.58
CA THR A 42 0.26 12.23 -59.96
C THR A 42 0.02 11.11 -58.93
N ASN A 43 0.94 10.94 -57.97
CA ASN A 43 0.81 9.95 -56.90
C ASN A 43 -0.11 10.47 -55.78
N GLN A 44 -1.40 10.19 -55.94
CA GLN A 44 -2.43 10.58 -54.98
C GLN A 44 -2.33 9.86 -53.63
N ALA A 45 -1.69 8.69 -53.57
CA ALA A 45 -1.57 7.94 -52.33
C ALA A 45 -0.59 8.62 -51.35
N GLY A 46 0.54 9.11 -51.87
CA GLY A 46 1.55 9.78 -51.04
C GLY A 46 1.07 11.12 -50.48
N SER A 47 0.41 11.95 -51.30
CA SER A 47 -0.14 13.24 -50.87
C SER A 47 -1.24 13.06 -49.82
N THR A 48 -2.12 12.08 -50.01
CA THR A 48 -3.18 11.74 -49.05
C THR A 48 -2.60 11.26 -47.72
N ALA A 49 -1.58 10.40 -47.73
CA ALA A 49 -0.93 9.94 -46.51
C ALA A 49 -0.27 11.09 -45.73
N LEU A 50 0.43 12.00 -46.41
CA LEU A 50 1.04 13.17 -45.78
C LEU A 50 0.01 14.12 -45.16
N LEU A 51 -1.12 14.33 -45.84
CA LEU A 51 -2.21 15.13 -45.31
C LEU A 51 -2.84 14.49 -44.06
N LEU A 52 -3.04 13.17 -44.06
CA LEU A 52 -3.57 12.44 -42.90
C LEU A 52 -2.63 12.46 -41.70
N ILE A 53 -1.34 12.21 -41.93
CA ILE A 53 -0.32 12.26 -40.88
C ILE A 53 -0.20 13.68 -40.31
N GLY A 54 -0.19 14.70 -41.19
CA GLY A 54 -0.19 16.10 -40.78
C GLY A 54 -1.41 16.46 -39.93
N GLY A 55 -2.61 16.04 -40.35
CA GLY A 55 -3.84 16.23 -39.59
C GLY A 55 -3.81 15.55 -38.22
N LEU A 56 -3.23 14.35 -38.12
CA LEU A 56 -3.09 13.62 -36.86
C LEU A 56 -2.18 14.36 -35.87
N PHE A 57 -1.03 14.86 -36.34
CA PHE A 57 -0.11 15.63 -35.49
C PHE A 57 -0.69 16.99 -35.05
N LEU A 58 -1.44 17.65 -35.93
CA LEU A 58 -2.19 18.87 -35.57
C LEU A 58 -3.27 18.57 -34.52
N LEU A 59 -3.97 17.44 -34.65
CA LEU A 59 -4.94 17.00 -33.66
C LEU A 59 -4.29 16.72 -32.30
N MET A 60 -3.11 16.10 -32.27
CA MET A 60 -2.31 15.91 -31.05
C MET A 60 -1.88 17.24 -30.44
N MET A 61 -1.50 18.23 -31.26
CA MET A 61 -1.19 19.58 -30.80
C MET A 61 -2.41 20.27 -30.18
N LEU A 62 -3.60 20.12 -30.75
CA LEU A 62 -4.81 20.78 -30.22
C LEU A 62 -5.31 20.12 -28.94
N THR A 63 -5.37 18.79 -28.91
CA THR A 63 -5.94 18.03 -27.80
C THR A 63 -4.94 17.78 -26.67
N GLY A 64 -3.63 17.88 -26.94
CA GLY A 64 -2.58 17.50 -26.01
C GLY A 64 -2.59 15.99 -25.69
N ARG A 65 -3.25 15.18 -26.52
CA ARG A 65 -3.43 13.74 -26.31
C ARG A 65 -3.05 12.97 -27.58
N VAL A 66 -2.42 11.82 -27.40
CA VAL A 66 -2.12 10.89 -28.51
C VAL A 66 -3.37 10.03 -28.74
N PRO A 67 -3.95 10.00 -29.96
CA PRO A 67 -5.04 9.08 -30.28
C PRO A 67 -4.61 7.64 -30.03
N GLU A 68 -5.24 7.00 -29.05
CA GLU A 68 -4.78 5.72 -28.48
C GLU A 68 -4.87 4.53 -29.44
N ARG A 69 -5.45 4.68 -30.64
CA ARG A 69 -5.71 3.55 -31.53
C ARG A 69 -5.43 3.86 -32.98
N ILE A 70 -4.16 3.75 -33.35
CA ILE A 70 -3.76 3.26 -34.68
C ILE A 70 -2.65 2.21 -34.45
N GLY A 71 -3.04 0.93 -34.31
CA GLY A 71 -2.12 -0.21 -34.51
C GLY A 71 -1.37 -0.80 -33.31
N LYS A 72 -1.82 -0.65 -32.05
CA LYS A 72 -1.26 -1.41 -30.92
C LYS A 72 -2.33 -2.13 -30.09
N ASP A 73 -2.59 -3.39 -30.44
CA ASP A 73 -2.62 -4.42 -29.41
C ASP A 73 -1.19 -4.53 -28.87
N GLY A 74 -0.97 -4.31 -27.56
CA GLY A 74 0.34 -4.55 -26.95
C GLY A 74 1.15 -3.31 -26.55
N ILE A 75 0.58 -2.41 -25.75
CA ILE A 75 1.34 -1.93 -24.59
C ILE A 75 0.59 -2.46 -23.37
N VAL A 76 0.96 -3.68 -22.98
CA VAL A 76 0.71 -4.17 -21.64
C VAL A 76 1.44 -3.17 -20.73
N HIS A 77 0.72 -2.47 -19.85
CA HIS A 77 1.36 -1.86 -18.68
C HIS A 77 1.79 -3.01 -17.77
N ASP A 78 2.85 -3.70 -18.18
CA ASP A 78 3.52 -4.68 -17.36
C ASP A 78 4.13 -3.90 -16.17
N ARG A 79 3.70 -4.26 -14.97
CA ARG A 79 4.37 -4.04 -13.67
C ARG A 79 4.26 -2.72 -12.90
N ASP A 80 3.60 -1.66 -13.39
CA ASP A 80 3.50 -0.40 -12.60
C ASP A 80 2.14 -0.12 -11.95
N VAL A 81 1.20 -1.09 -11.95
CA VAL A 81 -0.06 -0.99 -11.18
C VAL A 81 0.15 -1.26 -9.68
N VAL A 82 1.39 -1.51 -9.24
CA VAL A 82 1.71 -1.79 -7.83
C VAL A 82 1.54 -0.56 -6.91
N ASP A 83 1.44 0.67 -7.45
CA ASP A 83 1.46 1.90 -6.64
C ASP A 83 0.24 2.82 -6.76
N THR A 84 -0.92 2.33 -7.24
CA THR A 84 -2.07 3.22 -7.48
C THR A 84 -3.09 3.33 -6.35
N PHE A 85 -2.84 2.77 -5.15
CA PHE A 85 -3.54 3.19 -3.94
C PHE A 85 -2.59 3.27 -2.75
N ALA A 86 -2.34 4.53 -2.40
CA ALA A 86 -1.59 5.02 -1.28
C ALA A 86 -0.23 4.34 -1.11
N SER A 87 0.82 4.99 -1.65
CA SER A 87 2.20 4.77 -1.19
C SER A 87 2.19 4.54 0.32
N ARG A 88 3.05 3.64 0.82
CA ARG A 88 3.19 3.38 2.27
C ARG A 88 3.11 4.67 3.09
N GLU A 89 3.77 5.71 2.60
CA GLU A 89 3.77 7.05 3.17
C GLU A 89 2.37 7.68 3.29
N SER A 90 1.50 7.58 2.29
CA SER A 90 0.12 8.06 2.35
C SER A 90 -0.82 7.23 3.23
N ILE A 91 -0.67 5.90 3.34
CA ILE A 91 -1.44 5.12 4.33
C ILE A 91 -0.95 5.48 5.73
N THR A 92 0.37 5.52 5.94
CA THR A 92 0.96 5.91 7.22
C THR A 92 0.54 7.31 7.62
N GLN A 93 0.61 8.30 6.72
CA GLN A 93 0.16 9.67 6.99
C GLN A 93 -1.33 9.75 7.28
N LEU A 94 -2.17 9.05 6.49
CA LEU A 94 -3.61 9.01 6.74
C LEU A 94 -3.92 8.38 8.10
N MET A 95 -3.21 7.32 8.47
CA MET A 95 -3.43 6.65 9.76
C MET A 95 -2.85 7.47 10.92
N GLU A 96 -1.72 8.14 10.75
CA GLU A 96 -1.14 9.06 11.74
C GLU A 96 -2.06 10.25 12.04
N SER A 97 -2.78 10.79 11.05
CA SER A 97 -3.64 11.97 11.23
C SER A 97 -5.05 11.67 11.75
N GLU A 98 -5.47 10.41 11.76
CA GLU A 98 -6.86 10.01 12.01
C GLU A 98 -7.09 9.45 13.41
N SER A 99 -8.35 9.46 13.86
CA SER A 99 -8.73 8.91 15.17
C SER A 99 -8.56 7.38 15.24
N GLU A 100 -8.37 6.84 16.44
CA GLU A 100 -8.19 5.40 16.68
C GLU A 100 -9.31 4.54 16.09
N VAL A 101 -10.56 4.99 16.25
CA VAL A 101 -11.76 4.33 15.72
C VAL A 101 -11.72 4.28 14.19
N VAL A 102 -11.23 5.33 13.54
CA VAL A 102 -11.10 5.40 12.08
C VAL A 102 -9.98 4.48 11.59
N ARG A 103 -8.82 4.48 12.28
CA ARG A 103 -7.72 3.56 11.97
C ARG A 103 -8.14 2.10 12.06
N GLU A 104 -8.82 1.72 13.14
CA GLU A 104 -9.32 0.37 13.35
C GLU A 104 -10.34 -0.03 12.26
N ALA A 105 -11.31 0.85 11.98
CA ALA A 105 -12.30 0.61 10.94
C ALA A 105 -11.68 0.47 9.54
N VAL A 106 -10.65 1.27 9.22
CA VAL A 106 -9.93 1.19 7.93
C VAL A 106 -9.12 -0.09 7.83
N ALA A 107 -8.37 -0.45 8.87
CA ALA A 107 -7.61 -1.70 8.90
C ALA A 107 -8.51 -2.93 8.80
N GLU A 108 -9.61 -2.95 9.55
CA GLU A 108 -10.59 -4.03 9.54
C GLU A 108 -11.28 -4.14 8.17
N THR A 109 -11.70 -3.01 7.60
CA THR A 109 -12.31 -2.98 6.25
C THR A 109 -11.33 -3.50 5.20
N TYR A 110 -10.05 -3.14 5.31
CA TYR A 110 -9.02 -3.60 4.39
C TYR A 110 -8.79 -5.11 4.49
N LEU A 111 -8.67 -5.66 5.70
CA LEU A 111 -8.51 -7.10 5.93
C LEU A 111 -9.70 -7.89 5.42
N ARG A 112 -10.92 -7.45 5.74
CA ARG A 112 -12.17 -8.05 5.27
C ARG A 112 -12.25 -8.07 3.74
N ASN A 113 -11.96 -6.94 3.09
CA ASN A 113 -11.97 -6.86 1.63
C ASN A 113 -10.94 -7.79 0.98
N ARG A 114 -9.76 -7.99 1.60
CA ARG A 114 -8.75 -8.94 1.10
C ARG A 114 -9.24 -10.38 1.23
N GLU A 115 -9.86 -10.74 2.34
CA GLU A 115 -10.37 -12.10 2.56
C GLU A 115 -11.50 -12.42 1.56
N GLU A 116 -12.45 -11.51 1.39
CA GLU A 116 -13.51 -11.63 0.39
C GLU A 116 -12.92 -11.78 -1.02
N PHE A 117 -11.88 -11.02 -1.36
CA PHE A 117 -11.19 -11.13 -2.64
C PHE A 117 -10.43 -12.45 -2.81
N SER A 118 -9.78 -12.94 -1.76
CA SER A 118 -9.07 -14.22 -1.77
C SER A 118 -10.03 -15.40 -1.91
N GLN A 119 -11.17 -15.38 -1.21
CA GLN A 119 -12.24 -16.37 -1.36
C GLN A 119 -12.81 -16.34 -2.77
N TRP A 120 -13.01 -15.14 -3.34
CA TRP A 120 -13.48 -14.97 -4.71
C TRP A 120 -12.48 -15.52 -5.75
N ILE A 121 -11.18 -15.25 -5.62
CA ILE A 121 -10.15 -15.85 -6.50
C ILE A 121 -10.10 -17.36 -6.35
N SER A 122 -10.11 -17.87 -5.11
CA SER A 122 -10.10 -19.31 -4.86
C SER A 122 -11.33 -19.99 -5.45
N GLY A 123 -12.50 -19.33 -5.39
CA GLY A 123 -13.72 -19.78 -6.04
C GLY A 123 -13.62 -19.78 -7.57
N MET A 124 -12.97 -18.79 -8.18
CA MET A 124 -12.73 -18.80 -9.64
C MET A 124 -11.79 -19.95 -10.07
N ILE A 125 -10.69 -20.17 -9.34
CA ILE A 125 -9.74 -21.25 -9.64
C ILE A 125 -10.41 -22.62 -9.44
N ALA A 126 -11.18 -22.79 -8.37
CA ALA A 126 -11.91 -24.03 -8.11
C ALA A 126 -13.02 -24.30 -9.13
N ASN A 127 -13.59 -23.26 -9.74
CA ASN A 127 -14.67 -23.37 -10.73
C ASN A 127 -14.19 -23.48 -12.18
N GLU A 128 -12.88 -23.54 -12.46
CA GLU A 128 -12.35 -23.86 -13.81
C GLU A 128 -12.79 -25.26 -14.30
N SER A 129 -13.32 -26.12 -13.43
CA SER A 129 -13.90 -27.41 -13.80
C SER A 129 -15.35 -27.38 -14.31
N GLY A 130 -15.97 -26.19 -14.41
CA GLY A 130 -17.22 -25.99 -15.16
C GLY A 130 -18.48 -25.78 -14.31
N ASP A 131 -19.15 -24.66 -14.60
CA ASP A 131 -20.60 -24.39 -14.42
C ASP A 131 -21.11 -23.69 -13.14
N ALA A 132 -20.26 -22.95 -12.41
CA ALA A 132 -20.73 -22.05 -11.34
C ALA A 132 -20.41 -20.58 -11.63
N THR A 133 -21.46 -19.74 -11.73
CA THR A 133 -21.33 -18.27 -11.79
C THR A 133 -20.80 -17.74 -10.47
N VAL A 134 -19.53 -17.34 -10.45
CA VAL A 134 -18.94 -16.65 -9.29
C VAL A 134 -19.43 -15.22 -9.28
N HIS A 135 -20.37 -14.91 -8.38
CA HIS A 135 -20.80 -13.54 -8.13
C HIS A 135 -19.65 -12.78 -7.48
N ALA A 136 -19.17 -11.70 -8.12
CA ALA A 136 -18.25 -10.78 -7.49
C ALA A 136 -18.92 -10.17 -6.25
N PRO A 137 -18.19 -9.95 -5.14
CA PRO A 137 -18.76 -9.27 -3.98
C PRO A 137 -19.34 -7.92 -4.39
N PRO A 138 -20.55 -7.55 -3.94
CA PRO A 138 -21.18 -6.31 -4.33
C PRO A 138 -20.35 -5.14 -3.82
N ALA A 139 -19.86 -4.30 -4.75
CA ALA A 139 -19.15 -3.08 -4.40
C ALA A 139 -20.06 -2.18 -3.55
N ARG A 140 -19.71 -2.00 -2.27
CA ARG A 140 -20.46 -1.12 -1.36
C ARG A 140 -20.02 0.33 -1.56
N GLY A 141 -20.77 1.08 -2.37
CA GLY A 141 -20.59 2.53 -2.55
C GLY A 141 -21.07 3.03 -3.91
N SER A 142 -21.56 4.27 -3.97
CA SER A 142 -22.15 4.87 -5.18
C SER A 142 -21.15 5.20 -6.30
N ALA A 143 -19.87 4.79 -6.17
CA ALA A 143 -18.80 5.00 -7.15
C ALA A 143 -18.33 3.70 -7.83
N ALA A 144 -19.15 2.64 -7.75
CA ALA A 144 -18.79 1.26 -8.09
C ALA A 144 -18.61 0.91 -9.59
N SER A 145 -18.59 1.87 -10.52
CA SER A 145 -18.42 1.54 -11.95
C SER A 145 -16.99 1.66 -12.49
N TYR A 146 -16.04 2.29 -11.78
CA TYR A 146 -14.68 2.49 -12.29
C TYR A 146 -13.57 2.54 -11.21
N SER A 147 -13.80 2.00 -10.01
CA SER A 147 -12.67 1.84 -9.09
C SER A 147 -11.73 0.77 -9.66
N PRO A 148 -10.46 1.10 -10.01
CA PRO A 148 -9.47 0.09 -10.34
C PRO A 148 -9.49 -0.94 -9.23
N ARG A 149 -9.56 -2.24 -9.57
CA ARG A 149 -9.41 -3.30 -8.58
C ARG A 149 -8.08 -3.07 -7.89
N ILE A 150 -8.15 -2.56 -6.67
CA ILE A 150 -7.01 -2.30 -5.83
C ILE A 150 -6.49 -3.67 -5.47
N LEU A 151 -5.39 -4.09 -6.09
CA LEU A 151 -4.69 -5.27 -5.62
C LEU A 151 -3.97 -4.84 -4.34
N PRO A 152 -4.38 -5.34 -3.16
CA PRO A 152 -3.66 -5.07 -1.94
C PRO A 152 -2.22 -5.56 -2.13
N SER A 153 -1.24 -4.66 -2.18
CA SER A 153 0.15 -5.08 -2.14
C SER A 153 0.37 -5.84 -0.83
N ASP A 154 1.21 -6.88 -0.85
CA ASP A 154 1.52 -7.61 0.39
C ASP A 154 2.12 -6.68 1.45
N MET A 155 2.76 -5.60 1.03
CA MET A 155 3.21 -4.52 1.92
C MET A 155 2.07 -3.80 2.64
N ASN A 156 0.98 -3.47 1.95
CA ASN A 156 -0.17 -2.82 2.56
C ASN A 156 -0.89 -3.76 3.55
N LEU A 157 -0.87 -5.07 3.29
CA LEU A 157 -1.37 -6.05 4.26
C LEU A 157 -0.50 -6.12 5.51
N LEU A 158 0.82 -6.22 5.35
CA LEU A 158 1.73 -6.26 6.48
C LEU A 158 1.57 -5.01 7.36
N LEU A 159 1.41 -3.84 6.73
CA LEU A 159 1.16 -2.58 7.46
C LEU A 159 -0.18 -2.60 8.20
N ALA A 160 -1.26 -3.03 7.56
CA ALA A 160 -2.57 -3.12 8.21
C ALA A 160 -2.54 -4.09 9.42
N ARG A 161 -1.84 -5.22 9.28
CA ARG A 161 -1.64 -6.16 10.39
C ARG A 161 -0.78 -5.56 11.50
N GLU A 162 0.28 -4.84 11.16
CA GLU A 162 1.17 -4.18 12.12
C GLU A 162 0.40 -3.15 12.96
N ILE A 163 -0.48 -2.36 12.33
CA ILE A 163 -1.34 -1.38 13.02
C ILE A 163 -2.36 -2.07 13.92
N ASN A 164 -3.01 -3.13 13.44
CA ASN A 164 -3.96 -3.90 14.24
C ASN A 164 -3.26 -4.55 15.46
N LEU A 165 -2.06 -5.10 15.26
CA LEU A 165 -1.23 -5.66 16.32
C LEU A 165 -0.85 -4.59 17.36
N ALA A 166 -0.42 -3.40 16.93
CA ALA A 166 -0.09 -2.30 17.83
C ALA A 166 -1.27 -1.92 18.73
N GLN A 167 -2.49 -1.81 18.16
CA GLN A 167 -3.70 -1.54 18.94
C GLN A 167 -4.03 -2.67 19.94
N LYS A 168 -3.88 -3.94 19.53
CA LYS A 168 -4.10 -5.10 20.42
C LYS A 168 -3.10 -5.13 21.58
N ILE A 169 -1.83 -4.84 21.30
CA ILE A 169 -0.79 -4.71 22.32
C ILE A 169 -1.18 -3.62 23.29
N GLU A 170 -1.61 -2.47 22.80
CA GLU A 170 -1.87 -1.33 23.64
C GLU A 170 -3.09 -1.52 24.56
N LYS A 171 -4.16 -2.14 24.04
CA LYS A 171 -5.30 -2.63 24.84
C LYS A 171 -4.82 -3.61 25.94
N LEU A 172 -3.93 -4.54 25.59
CA LEU A 172 -3.32 -5.47 26.54
C LEU A 172 -2.51 -4.74 27.62
N LEU A 173 -1.62 -3.82 27.24
CA LEU A 173 -0.77 -3.08 28.16
C LEU A 173 -1.59 -2.22 29.11
N THR A 174 -2.64 -1.57 28.61
CA THR A 174 -3.55 -0.76 29.42
C THR A 174 -4.29 -1.62 30.44
N ALA A 175 -4.74 -2.81 30.04
CA ALA A 175 -5.41 -3.75 30.95
C ALA A 175 -4.46 -4.30 32.03
N GLU A 176 -3.20 -4.56 31.68
CA GLU A 176 -2.22 -5.21 32.57
C GLU A 176 -1.50 -4.22 33.51
N PHE A 177 -1.15 -3.04 33.01
CA PHE A 177 -0.32 -2.05 33.72
C PHE A 177 -1.09 -0.79 34.14
N GLY A 178 -2.31 -0.59 33.62
CA GLY A 178 -3.13 0.60 33.83
C GLY A 178 -2.86 1.72 32.83
N ALA A 179 -3.89 2.50 32.52
CA ALA A 179 -3.83 3.57 31.51
C ALA A 179 -2.78 4.65 31.80
N GLU A 180 -2.51 4.95 33.07
CA GLU A 180 -1.51 5.96 33.47
C GLU A 180 -0.07 5.48 33.26
N ALA A 181 0.15 4.16 33.21
CA ALA A 181 1.47 3.58 33.01
C ALA A 181 1.86 3.45 31.54
N VAL A 182 0.91 3.63 30.60
CA VAL A 182 1.10 3.39 29.17
C VAL A 182 1.03 4.70 28.40
N ASP A 183 2.12 5.05 27.71
CA ASP A 183 2.22 6.22 26.84
C ASP A 183 2.26 5.78 25.36
N ARG A 184 1.27 6.21 24.56
CA ARG A 184 1.10 5.86 23.14
C ARG A 184 1.97 6.70 22.20
N GLU A 185 2.37 7.89 22.65
CA GLU A 185 3.15 8.82 21.83
C GLU A 185 4.12 9.52 22.77
N PRO A 186 5.26 8.89 23.11
CA PRO A 186 6.23 9.51 24.00
C PRO A 186 6.61 10.84 23.36
N ARG A 187 6.15 11.93 23.99
CA ARG A 187 6.27 13.30 23.46
C ARG A 187 7.73 13.50 23.08
N SER A 188 8.00 13.52 21.78
CA SER A 188 9.34 13.81 21.28
C SER A 188 9.56 15.30 21.56
N GLY A 189 10.08 15.59 22.75
CA GLY A 189 10.54 16.92 23.11
C GLY A 189 11.60 17.34 22.11
N PHE A 190 11.24 18.26 21.23
CA PHE A 190 12.09 19.07 20.35
C PHE A 190 13.21 18.33 19.56
N GLY A 191 12.96 18.16 18.25
CA GLY A 191 13.96 18.57 17.24
C GLY A 191 14.83 17.50 16.57
N ILE A 192 14.77 16.23 16.94
CA ILE A 192 15.56 15.18 16.25
C ILE A 192 14.65 13.96 16.05
N ARG A 193 14.71 13.31 14.87
CA ARG A 193 14.03 12.05 14.50
C ARG A 193 14.42 10.92 15.47
N ARG A 194 13.98 10.99 16.71
CA ARG A 194 14.20 9.98 17.75
C ARG A 194 13.19 8.88 17.55
N PHE A 195 13.65 7.66 17.77
CA PHE A 195 12.85 6.44 17.83
C PHE A 195 11.51 6.67 18.53
N ARG A 196 10.42 6.26 17.89
CA ARG A 196 9.05 6.32 18.40
C ARG A 196 8.53 4.89 18.50
N PRO A 197 8.61 4.26 19.68
CA PRO A 197 7.97 2.96 19.88
C PRO A 197 6.45 3.10 19.78
N ASP A 198 5.77 2.00 19.45
CA ASP A 198 4.30 1.95 19.41
C ASP A 198 3.66 2.20 20.79
N ALA A 199 4.36 1.81 21.87
CA ALA A 199 3.99 2.15 23.23
C ALA A 199 5.21 2.22 24.17
N VAL A 200 5.08 2.96 25.27
CA VAL A 200 6.03 2.96 26.38
C VAL A 200 5.31 2.60 27.68
N VAL A 201 5.80 1.59 28.39
CA VAL A 201 5.27 1.18 29.70
C VAL A 201 6.21 1.68 30.80
N THR A 202 5.65 2.42 31.76
CA THR A 202 6.36 2.85 32.97
C THR A 202 6.06 1.88 34.10
N LEU A 203 7.08 1.15 34.56
CA LEU A 203 6.96 0.21 35.66
C LEU A 203 6.93 0.93 37.01
N PRO A 204 6.43 0.29 38.09
CA PRO A 204 6.45 0.86 39.44
C PRO A 204 7.86 1.22 39.95
N THR A 205 8.90 0.61 39.37
CA THR A 205 10.31 0.92 39.64
C THR A 205 10.79 2.25 39.01
N GLY A 206 9.95 2.89 38.20
CA GLY A 206 10.28 4.09 37.42
C GLY A 206 10.93 3.77 36.06
N LYS A 207 11.25 2.50 35.78
CA LYS A 207 11.82 2.07 34.50
C LYS A 207 10.80 2.20 33.37
N ARG A 208 11.25 2.66 32.20
CA ARG A 208 10.44 2.90 31.01
C ARG A 208 10.82 1.95 29.89
N ILE A 209 9.88 1.10 29.48
CA ILE A 209 10.12 0.02 28.52
C ILE A 209 9.41 0.34 27.20
N ALA A 210 10.16 0.41 26.11
CA ALA A 210 9.59 0.48 24.76
C ALA A 210 8.93 -0.84 24.38
N VAL A 211 7.77 -0.76 23.75
CA VAL A 211 7.08 -1.89 23.13
C VAL A 211 6.88 -1.58 21.64
N GLU A 212 7.35 -2.47 20.79
CA GLU A 212 7.29 -2.34 19.32
C GLU A 212 6.53 -3.52 18.72
N ALA A 213 5.48 -3.25 17.96
CA ALA A 213 4.72 -4.20 17.18
C ALA A 213 5.44 -4.47 15.86
N LYS A 214 5.59 -5.74 15.48
CA LYS A 214 6.11 -6.13 14.17
C LYS A 214 5.33 -7.31 13.62
N VAL A 215 5.17 -7.34 12.30
CA VAL A 215 4.56 -8.46 11.58
C VAL A 215 5.56 -9.03 10.59
N GLY A 216 5.73 -10.35 10.61
CA GLY A 216 6.64 -11.07 9.72
C GLY A 216 8.01 -11.37 10.33
N PRO A 217 8.93 -11.97 9.56
CA PRO A 217 10.21 -12.42 10.08
C PRO A 217 11.05 -11.23 10.56
N PRO A 218 11.51 -11.23 11.82
CA PRO A 218 12.29 -10.12 12.34
C PRO A 218 13.66 -10.09 11.67
N GLN A 219 14.05 -8.92 11.16
CA GLN A 219 15.42 -8.70 10.70
C GLN A 219 16.30 -8.29 11.88
N MET A 220 17.20 -9.17 12.32
CA MET A 220 17.99 -8.96 13.55
C MET A 220 18.80 -7.65 13.55
N ASN A 221 19.32 -7.25 12.39
CA ASN A 221 20.01 -5.97 12.20
C ASN A 221 19.09 -4.75 12.44
N ILE A 222 17.80 -4.83 12.08
CA ILE A 222 16.82 -3.79 12.38
C ILE A 222 16.57 -3.78 13.89
N LEU A 223 16.36 -4.93 14.51
CA LEU A 223 16.08 -5.02 15.95
C LEU A 223 17.21 -4.46 16.82
N ILE A 224 18.47 -4.76 16.49
CA ILE A 224 19.63 -4.19 17.19
C ILE A 224 19.67 -2.67 17.07
N LYS A 225 19.37 -2.12 15.87
CA LYS A 225 19.29 -0.67 15.66
C LYS A 225 18.14 -0.05 16.44
N THR A 226 16.99 -0.71 16.50
CA THR A 226 15.83 -0.28 17.29
C THR A 226 16.15 -0.26 18.78
N ALA A 227 16.87 -1.28 19.28
CA ALA A 227 17.33 -1.35 20.67
C ALA A 227 18.27 -0.19 21.03
N ALA A 228 19.26 0.06 20.17
CA ALA A 228 20.18 1.17 20.33
C ALA A 228 19.43 2.51 20.35
N ALA A 229 18.47 2.68 19.43
CA ALA A 229 17.67 3.90 19.36
C ALA A 229 16.73 4.08 20.57
N ALA A 230 16.21 2.99 21.15
CA ALA A 230 15.45 3.02 22.41
C ALA A 230 16.32 3.48 23.58
N LYS A 231 17.54 2.94 23.68
CA LYS A 231 18.52 3.34 24.69
C LYS A 231 18.92 4.81 24.54
N ASP A 232 19.17 5.26 23.32
CA ASP A 232 19.49 6.67 23.01
C ASP A 232 18.32 7.62 23.33
N ALA A 233 17.09 7.10 23.31
CA ALA A 233 15.88 7.81 23.74
C ALA A 233 15.69 7.82 25.28
N GLY A 234 16.61 7.22 26.05
CA GLY A 234 16.54 7.15 27.51
C GLY A 234 15.54 6.12 28.04
N LEU A 235 15.27 5.06 27.27
CA LEU A 235 14.43 3.95 27.69
C LEU A 235 15.30 2.81 28.26
N ASP A 236 14.79 2.11 29.25
CA ASP A 236 15.51 1.07 30.01
C ASP A 236 15.51 -0.29 29.31
N GLY A 237 14.63 -0.48 28.32
CA GLY A 237 14.51 -1.73 27.59
C GLY A 237 13.59 -1.64 26.38
N LEU A 238 13.69 -2.65 25.52
CA LEU A 238 12.84 -2.85 24.36
C LEU A 238 12.21 -4.24 24.40
N VAL A 239 10.90 -4.31 24.16
CA VAL A 239 10.15 -5.53 23.92
C VAL A 239 9.54 -5.46 22.52
N VAL A 240 9.98 -6.34 21.63
CA VAL A 240 9.44 -6.47 20.28
C VAL A 240 8.39 -7.57 20.30
N VAL A 241 7.15 -7.20 20.06
CA VAL A 241 6.01 -8.11 19.98
C VAL A 241 5.79 -8.45 18.52
N ASN A 242 5.99 -9.72 18.17
CA ASN A 242 5.92 -10.16 16.78
C ASN A 242 4.73 -11.12 16.57
N GLU A 243 3.80 -10.77 15.68
CA GLU A 243 2.71 -11.66 15.28
C GLU A 243 3.27 -12.81 14.42
N ALA A 244 3.37 -13.99 15.02
CA ALA A 244 4.07 -15.11 14.42
C ALA A 244 3.23 -15.81 13.35
N GLY A 245 3.63 -15.67 12.08
CA GLY A 245 3.34 -16.63 11.01
C GLY A 245 4.43 -17.70 10.83
N LEU A 246 5.57 -17.54 11.51
CA LEU A 246 6.73 -18.43 11.46
C LEU A 246 7.29 -18.60 12.87
N GLU A 247 7.80 -19.79 13.18
CA GLU A 247 8.40 -20.20 14.46
C GLU A 247 9.60 -19.31 14.84
N VAL A 248 9.35 -18.10 15.33
CA VAL A 248 10.38 -17.27 15.95
C VAL A 248 10.35 -17.59 17.44
N PRO A 249 11.27 -18.40 17.97
CA PRO A 249 11.37 -18.60 19.41
C PRO A 249 11.65 -17.25 20.07
N SER A 250 11.04 -17.01 21.24
CA SER A 250 11.34 -15.85 22.06
C SER A 250 12.85 -15.74 22.26
N ALA A 251 13.45 -14.66 21.77
CA ALA A 251 14.90 -14.46 21.76
C ALA A 251 15.24 -13.20 22.58
N SER A 252 16.36 -13.23 23.28
CA SER A 252 16.92 -12.04 23.92
C SER A 252 18.10 -11.54 23.08
N PHE A 253 18.26 -10.24 22.99
CA PHE A 253 19.39 -9.58 22.34
C PHE A 253 19.88 -8.43 23.21
N GLU A 254 21.02 -7.83 22.88
CA GLU A 254 21.57 -6.73 23.65
C GLU A 254 20.60 -5.54 23.67
N GLY A 255 20.10 -5.19 24.86
CA GLY A 255 19.15 -4.09 25.05
C GLY A 255 17.70 -4.41 24.71
N GLY A 256 17.34 -5.66 24.38
CA GLY A 256 15.94 -5.99 24.09
C GLY A 256 15.56 -7.46 24.12
N ARG A 257 14.25 -7.72 23.99
CA ARG A 257 13.66 -9.06 23.93
C ARG A 257 12.63 -9.12 22.81
N ILE A 258 12.57 -10.25 22.11
CA ILE A 258 11.51 -10.58 21.15
C ILE A 258 10.53 -11.52 21.84
N VAL A 259 9.25 -11.20 21.77
CA VAL A 259 8.15 -12.06 22.21
C VAL A 259 7.28 -12.36 20.99
N ALA A 260 7.25 -13.63 20.60
CA ALA A 260 6.31 -14.09 19.59
C ALA A 260 4.91 -14.18 20.20
N VAL A 261 3.92 -13.65 19.49
CA VAL A 261 2.52 -13.68 19.92
C VAL A 261 1.64 -14.32 18.88
N LYS A 262 0.60 -14.99 19.38
CA LYS A 262 -0.55 -15.43 18.60
C LYS A 262 -1.71 -14.49 18.87
N THR A 263 -2.40 -14.10 17.81
CA THR A 263 -3.57 -13.22 17.86
C THR A 263 -4.78 -13.94 17.26
N ASP A 264 -5.95 -13.64 17.80
CA ASP A 264 -7.22 -13.83 17.09
C ASP A 264 -7.68 -12.48 16.49
N ASP A 265 -8.86 -12.43 15.87
CA ASP A 265 -9.39 -11.20 15.25
C ASP A 265 -9.52 -10.05 16.25
N THR A 266 -9.77 -10.35 17.52
CA THR A 266 -10.16 -9.39 18.56
C THR A 266 -9.05 -9.06 19.57
N ARG A 267 -8.11 -9.98 19.81
CA ARG A 267 -7.11 -9.85 20.89
C ARG A 267 -5.87 -10.71 20.69
N ILE A 268 -4.84 -10.42 21.50
CA ILE A 268 -3.72 -11.34 21.72
C ILE A 268 -4.22 -12.51 22.59
N LEU A 269 -3.86 -13.75 22.23
CA LEU A 269 -4.26 -14.92 22.99
C LEU A 269 -3.70 -14.86 24.42
N PRO A 270 -4.41 -15.36 25.46
CA PRO A 270 -4.01 -15.21 26.86
C PRO A 270 -2.56 -15.64 27.18
N GLU A 271 -2.11 -16.76 26.62
CA GLU A 271 -0.75 -17.27 26.81
C GLU A 271 0.32 -16.31 26.24
N SER A 272 0.03 -15.72 25.08
CA SER A 272 0.89 -14.73 24.44
C SER A 272 0.87 -13.39 25.19
N ALA A 273 -0.30 -13.00 25.70
CA ALA A 273 -0.47 -11.81 26.52
C ALA A 273 0.35 -11.90 27.82
N GLU A 274 0.29 -13.04 28.51
CA GLU A 274 1.10 -13.30 29.70
C GLU A 274 2.60 -13.27 29.38
N ALA A 275 3.01 -13.85 28.24
CA ALA A 275 4.41 -13.82 27.81
C ALA A 275 4.92 -12.38 27.57
N VAL A 276 4.11 -11.51 26.95
CA VAL A 276 4.44 -10.08 26.76
C VAL A 276 4.56 -9.38 28.11
N ALA A 277 3.57 -9.54 29.00
CA ALA A 277 3.58 -8.93 30.33
C ALA A 277 4.80 -9.36 31.14
N ASN A 278 5.12 -10.66 31.14
CA ASN A 278 6.29 -11.21 31.82
C ASN A 278 7.61 -10.70 31.23
N ALA A 279 7.69 -10.52 29.91
CA ALA A 279 8.88 -9.95 29.27
C ALA A 279 9.13 -8.51 29.70
N ILE A 280 8.08 -7.71 29.85
CA ILE A 280 8.16 -6.32 30.34
C ILE A 280 8.52 -6.29 31.82
N LYS A 281 7.83 -7.07 32.66
CA LYS A 281 8.08 -7.14 34.12
C LYS A 281 9.51 -7.55 34.47
N ARG A 282 10.18 -8.36 33.65
CA ARG A 282 11.60 -8.75 33.84
C ARG A 282 12.59 -7.58 33.81
N TYR A 283 12.19 -6.42 33.31
CA TYR A 283 13.02 -5.23 33.39
C TYR A 283 12.91 -4.52 34.74
N GLY A 284 11.82 -4.71 35.49
CA GLY A 284 11.58 -4.10 36.80
C GLY A 284 12.49 -4.69 37.86
#